data_AF-A0A220UQP3-F1
#
_entry.id   AF-A0A220UQP3-F1
#
_cell.length_a   1.000
_cell.length_b   1.000
_cell.length_c   1.000
_cell.angle_alpha   90.00
_cell.angle_beta   90.00
_cell.angle_gamma   90.00
#
_symmetry.space_group_name_H-M   'P 1'
#
loop_
_entity.id
_entity.type
_entity.pdbx_description
1 polymer ?
#
loop_
_entity_poly.entity_id
_entity_poly.type
_entity_poly.pdbx_seq_one_letter_code
_entity_poly.pdbx_strand_id
1 'polypeptide(L)'
;MFEFHHVDPSEKHPQYSALMNRTLSTEQIEEVDKCVLLCRECHGIVHAQNIDGSIEIKSRIDKREVVQNVTGWFVVDGVDKTLTFISNDRILLQPCLVTIGTSEPAEYFVLELMQEDRMLNWLRDLEAHHRIEVISAADGTLLLEIVSVGEKLANVHMALGFPLLAMDFDVTEGDSSYLWLRNGMVLTKEGELYSEGEISFPLNIRI
;
A
#
# COMPACT_ATOMS: atom_id res chain seq x y z
N MET A 1 19.68 9.01 16.01
CA MET A 1 19.83 9.10 14.55
C MET A 1 19.08 7.93 13.94
N PHE A 2 18.24 8.17 12.93
CA PHE A 2 17.50 7.14 12.20
C PHE A 2 18.19 6.83 10.87
N GLU A 3 18.05 5.59 10.41
CA GLU A 3 18.66 5.05 9.20
C GLU A 3 17.62 4.18 8.47
N PHE A 4 17.64 4.22 7.14
CA PHE A 4 16.81 3.34 6.31
C PHE A 4 17.50 2.00 6.14
N HIS A 5 16.78 0.95 6.48
CA HIS A 5 17.21 -0.43 6.28
C HIS A 5 16.43 -1.05 5.13
N HIS A 6 17.14 -1.45 4.07
CA HIS A 6 16.57 -2.20 2.96
C HIS A 6 16.24 -3.61 3.41
N VAL A 7 14.97 -4.02 3.29
CA VAL A 7 14.56 -5.38 3.63
C VAL A 7 15.21 -6.39 2.69
N ASP A 8 15.22 -6.10 1.37
CA ASP A 8 16.09 -6.76 0.40
C ASP A 8 17.22 -5.81 -0.03
N PRO A 9 18.48 -6.04 0.41
CA PRO A 9 19.62 -5.22 0.01
C PRO A 9 19.91 -5.23 -1.49
N SER A 10 19.44 -6.23 -2.24
CA SER A 10 19.67 -6.35 -3.69
C SER A 10 18.79 -5.42 -4.52
N GLU A 11 17.67 -4.94 -3.96
CA GLU A 11 16.76 -3.99 -4.60
C GLU A 11 17.18 -2.52 -4.41
N LYS A 12 18.23 -2.29 -3.63
CA LYS A 12 18.77 -0.97 -3.33
C LYS A 12 19.23 -0.25 -4.59
N HIS A 13 18.86 1.03 -4.73
CA HIS A 13 19.28 1.82 -5.87
C HIS A 13 20.82 1.93 -5.95
N PRO A 14 21.47 1.66 -7.11
CA PRO A 14 22.93 1.66 -7.25
C PRO A 14 23.59 2.99 -6.87
N GLN A 15 22.84 4.09 -7.02
CA GLN A 15 23.29 5.44 -6.68
C GLN A 15 22.56 5.99 -5.44
N TYR A 16 22.21 5.14 -4.47
CA TYR A 16 21.45 5.50 -3.26
C TYR A 16 21.89 6.84 -2.63
N SER A 17 23.19 7.01 -2.36
CA SER A 17 23.69 8.24 -1.74
C SER A 17 23.48 9.49 -2.60
N ALA A 18 23.58 9.38 -3.92
CA ALA A 18 23.31 10.50 -4.80
C ALA A 18 21.80 10.78 -4.90
N LEU A 19 20.98 9.72 -4.89
CA LEU A 19 19.52 9.80 -4.92
C LEU A 19 18.99 10.51 -3.68
N MET A 20 19.42 10.11 -2.47
CA MET A 20 18.94 10.68 -1.20
C MET A 20 19.36 12.15 -0.96
N ASN A 21 20.31 12.67 -1.73
CA ASN A 21 20.77 14.07 -1.63
C ASN A 21 20.07 15.03 -2.62
N ARG A 22 19.00 14.59 -3.28
CA ARG A 22 18.20 15.40 -4.23
C ARG A 22 16.91 15.91 -3.59
N THR A 23 16.25 16.86 -4.25
CA THR A 23 14.86 17.25 -3.94
C THR A 23 13.91 16.09 -4.18
N LEU A 24 12.89 15.94 -3.32
CA LEU A 24 11.86 14.89 -3.38
C LEU A 24 11.39 14.64 -4.82
N SER A 25 11.42 13.36 -5.19
CA SER A 25 11.13 12.85 -6.53
C SER A 25 10.56 11.44 -6.45
N THR A 26 9.82 11.00 -7.46
CA THR A 26 9.23 9.65 -7.50
C THR A 26 10.29 8.55 -7.28
N GLU A 27 11.47 8.66 -7.90
CA GLU A 27 12.57 7.70 -7.73
C GLU A 27 13.05 7.60 -6.27
N GLN A 28 13.05 8.71 -5.52
CA GLN A 28 13.38 8.69 -4.09
C GLN A 28 12.28 8.02 -3.27
N ILE A 29 11.01 8.29 -3.56
CA ILE A 29 9.89 7.68 -2.84
C ILE A 29 9.86 6.17 -3.07
N GLU A 30 10.04 5.74 -4.32
CA GLU A 30 10.16 4.32 -4.68
C GLU A 30 11.31 3.63 -3.94
N GLU A 31 12.43 4.31 -3.71
CA GLU A 31 13.54 3.76 -2.93
C GLU A 31 13.22 3.68 -1.43
N VAL A 32 12.49 4.65 -0.89
CA VAL A 32 12.06 4.65 0.52
C VAL A 32 11.00 3.57 0.79
N ASP A 33 10.12 3.27 -0.16
CA ASP A 33 9.09 2.22 -0.03
C ASP A 33 9.68 0.81 0.17
N LYS A 34 10.95 0.59 -0.21
CA LYS A 34 11.69 -0.67 0.01
C LYS A 34 12.31 -0.78 1.40
N CYS A 35 12.22 0.28 2.20
CA CYS A 35 12.96 0.43 3.43
C CYS A 35 12.05 0.40 4.67
N VAL A 36 12.64 -0.01 5.78
CA VAL A 36 12.11 0.23 7.13
C VAL A 36 12.97 1.28 7.84
N LEU A 37 12.34 2.20 8.58
CA LEU A 37 13.06 3.22 9.34
C LEU A 37 13.44 2.67 10.71
N LEU A 38 14.74 2.55 10.98
CA LEU A 38 15.26 2.07 12.26
C LEU A 38 16.14 3.14 12.92
N CYS A 39 16.26 3.11 14.25
CA CYS A 39 17.34 3.86 14.88
C CYS A 39 18.69 3.19 14.56
N ARG A 40 19.78 3.95 14.61
CA ARG A 40 21.15 3.45 14.35
C ARG A 40 21.48 2.16 15.10
N GLU A 41 21.08 2.05 16.37
CA GLU A 41 21.38 0.87 17.19
C GLU A 41 20.56 -0.35 16.73
N CYS A 42 19.24 -0.19 16.51
CA CYS A 42 18.39 -1.25 15.98
C CYS A 42 18.88 -1.70 14.60
N HIS A 43 19.30 -0.77 13.75
CA HIS A 43 19.85 -1.08 12.43
C HIS A 43 21.14 -1.91 12.53
N GLY A 44 22.05 -1.54 13.44
CA GLY A 44 23.25 -2.29 13.73
C GLY A 44 22.96 -3.70 14.26
N ILE A 45 21.96 -3.85 15.13
CA ILE A 45 21.54 -5.16 15.67
C ILE A 45 21.01 -6.06 14.55
N VAL A 46 20.14 -5.55 13.67
CA VAL A 46 19.61 -6.31 12.54
C VAL A 46 20.75 -6.86 11.68
N HIS A 47 21.71 -5.98 11.31
CA HIS A 47 22.89 -6.41 10.55
C HIS A 47 23.81 -7.36 11.31
N ALA A 48 23.94 -7.20 12.64
CA ALA A 48 24.81 -8.05 13.45
C ALA A 48 24.24 -9.46 13.64
N GLN A 49 22.92 -9.59 13.84
CA GLN A 49 22.26 -10.88 13.96
C GLN A 49 22.15 -11.57 12.60
N ASN A 50 21.90 -10.80 11.54
CA ASN A 50 21.83 -11.26 10.16
C ASN A 50 20.87 -12.46 9.97
N ILE A 51 19.64 -12.31 10.45
CA ILE A 51 18.60 -13.34 10.39
C ILE A 51 17.45 -12.79 9.54
N ASP A 52 17.47 -13.07 8.24
CA ASP A 52 16.34 -12.80 7.34
C ASP A 52 15.45 -14.04 7.18
N GLY A 53 14.22 -13.83 6.73
CA GLY A 53 13.31 -14.92 6.42
C GLY A 53 11.92 -14.41 6.06
N SER A 54 10.95 -15.32 6.10
CA SER A 54 9.56 -15.00 5.80
C SER A 54 8.61 -15.55 6.86
N ILE A 55 7.49 -14.85 7.00
CA ILE A 55 6.33 -15.29 7.78
C ILE A 55 5.19 -15.57 6.81
N GLU A 56 4.61 -16.75 6.92
CA GLU A 56 3.37 -17.11 6.24
C GLU A 56 2.19 -16.83 7.17
N ILE A 57 1.34 -15.88 6.78
CA ILE A 57 0.12 -15.53 7.51
C ILE A 57 -1.07 -16.10 6.76
N LYS A 58 -1.90 -16.87 7.45
CA LYS A 58 -3.12 -17.46 6.90
C LYS A 58 -4.33 -16.85 7.54
N SER A 59 -5.29 -16.47 6.72
CA SER A 59 -6.61 -16.05 7.17
C SER A 59 -7.69 -16.79 6.39
N ARG A 60 -8.88 -16.88 6.98
CA ARG A 60 -9.99 -17.66 6.41
C ARG A 60 -11.29 -16.87 6.47
N ILE A 61 -12.00 -16.85 5.35
CA ILE A 61 -13.40 -16.43 5.23
C ILE A 61 -14.18 -17.68 4.82
N ASP A 62 -15.17 -18.08 5.61
CA ASP A 62 -15.91 -19.33 5.43
C ASP A 62 -15.02 -20.56 5.17
N LYS A 63 -14.98 -21.05 3.93
CA LYS A 63 -14.19 -22.21 3.48
C LYS A 63 -12.97 -21.82 2.64
N ARG A 64 -12.78 -20.53 2.36
CA ARG A 64 -11.69 -20.00 1.52
C ARG A 64 -10.54 -19.55 2.42
N GLU A 65 -9.37 -20.14 2.22
CA GLU A 65 -8.15 -19.77 2.92
C GLU A 65 -7.30 -18.89 1.99
N VAL A 66 -6.83 -17.77 2.54
CA VAL A 66 -5.96 -16.83 1.84
C VAL A 66 -4.67 -16.73 2.62
N VAL A 67 -3.57 -16.82 1.88
CA VAL A 67 -2.21 -16.88 2.42
C VAL A 67 -1.45 -15.65 1.94
N GLN A 68 -0.83 -14.95 2.89
CA GLN A 68 0.12 -13.88 2.60
C GLN A 68 1.50 -14.29 3.10
N ASN A 69 2.50 -14.23 2.22
CA ASN A 69 3.89 -14.32 2.60
C ASN A 69 4.45 -12.92 2.82
N VAL A 70 5.15 -12.73 3.93
CA VAL A 70 5.71 -11.46 4.37
C VAL A 70 7.20 -11.68 4.58
N THR A 71 8.04 -10.91 3.91
CA THR A 71 9.51 -11.05 3.99
C THR A 71 10.12 -10.02 4.91
N GLY A 72 11.19 -10.36 5.62
CA GLY A 72 11.74 -9.46 6.62
C GLY A 72 12.91 -10.01 7.41
N TRP A 73 13.23 -9.30 8.48
CA TRP A 73 14.34 -9.59 9.37
C TRP A 73 13.85 -9.92 10.78
N PHE A 74 14.49 -10.89 11.41
CA PHE A 74 14.24 -11.28 12.79
C PHE A 74 15.30 -10.69 13.71
N VAL A 75 14.85 -10.19 14.86
CA VAL A 75 15.70 -9.78 15.97
C VAL A 75 15.31 -10.59 17.20
N VAL A 76 16.25 -11.37 17.72
CA VAL A 76 16.08 -12.15 18.94
C VAL A 76 16.66 -11.38 20.12
N ASP A 77 15.84 -11.15 21.14
CA ASP A 77 16.31 -10.65 22.44
C ASP A 77 16.40 -11.80 23.44
N GLY A 78 17.63 -12.17 23.79
CA GLY A 78 17.89 -13.24 24.76
C GLY A 78 17.63 -12.85 26.22
N VAL A 79 17.58 -11.55 26.53
CA VAL A 79 17.30 -11.01 27.87
C VAL A 79 15.79 -10.95 28.09
N ASP A 80 15.09 -10.28 27.17
CA ASP A 80 13.64 -10.08 27.26
C ASP A 80 12.83 -11.27 26.73
N LYS A 81 13.51 -12.26 26.12
CA LYS A 81 12.91 -13.45 25.51
C LYS A 81 11.89 -13.11 24.43
N THR A 82 12.16 -12.06 23.66
CA THR A 82 11.31 -11.60 22.58
C THR A 82 11.91 -11.94 21.21
N LEU A 83 11.02 -12.08 20.23
CA LEU A 83 11.36 -12.19 18.81
C LEU A 83 10.60 -11.07 18.11
N THR A 84 11.32 -10.16 17.48
CA THR A 84 10.75 -9.08 16.67
C THR A 84 10.95 -9.40 15.20
N PHE A 85 9.89 -9.26 14.40
CA PHE A 85 9.96 -9.35 12.95
C PHE A 85 9.78 -7.97 12.34
N ILE A 86 10.69 -7.59 11.45
CA ILE A 86 10.77 -6.27 10.85
C ILE A 86 10.61 -6.43 9.34
N SER A 87 9.60 -5.77 8.77
CA SER A 87 9.26 -5.85 7.35
C SER A 87 8.68 -4.53 6.85
N ASN A 88 8.85 -4.24 5.56
CA ASN A 88 8.17 -3.15 4.85
C ASN A 88 6.87 -3.62 4.16
N ASP A 89 6.57 -4.92 4.16
CA ASP A 89 5.33 -5.49 3.63
C ASP A 89 4.13 -5.11 4.52
N ARG A 90 2.99 -4.83 3.88
CA ARG A 90 1.72 -4.59 4.57
C ARG A 90 0.94 -5.88 4.77
N ILE A 91 0.27 -6.01 5.91
CA ILE A 91 -0.65 -7.12 6.15
C ILE A 91 -2.01 -6.78 5.53
N LEU A 92 -2.38 -7.49 4.47
CA LEU A 92 -3.56 -7.22 3.64
C LEU A 92 -4.67 -8.28 3.82
N LEU A 93 -4.59 -9.06 4.89
CA LEU A 93 -5.57 -10.09 5.26
C LEU A 93 -6.74 -9.54 6.07
N GLN A 94 -7.09 -8.27 5.84
CA GLN A 94 -8.25 -7.61 6.41
C GLN A 94 -9.48 -7.94 5.54
N PRO A 95 -10.59 -8.45 6.10
CA PRO A 95 -11.80 -8.71 5.32
C PRO A 95 -12.49 -7.41 4.89
N CYS A 96 -13.06 -7.42 3.69
CA CYS A 96 -13.81 -6.34 3.09
C CYS A 96 -14.98 -6.88 2.26
N LEU A 97 -16.02 -6.08 2.11
CA LEU A 97 -17.17 -6.34 1.27
C LEU A 97 -17.01 -5.55 -0.03
N VAL A 98 -17.17 -6.22 -1.16
CA VAL A 98 -17.10 -5.60 -2.48
C VAL A 98 -18.43 -5.72 -3.19
N THR A 99 -18.94 -4.59 -3.67
CA THR A 99 -20.18 -4.49 -4.45
C THR A 99 -19.83 -4.00 -5.86
N ILE A 100 -20.32 -4.69 -6.89
CA ILE A 100 -20.09 -4.33 -8.29
C ILE A 100 -21.44 -4.04 -8.95
N GLY A 101 -21.69 -2.78 -9.26
CA GLY A 101 -22.97 -2.29 -9.76
C GLY A 101 -24.11 -2.59 -8.81
N THR A 102 -25.03 -3.46 -9.22
CA THR A 102 -26.19 -3.88 -8.44
C THR A 102 -26.06 -5.30 -7.89
N SER A 103 -24.87 -5.90 -7.95
CA SER A 103 -24.67 -7.24 -7.40
C SER A 103 -24.84 -7.26 -5.88
N GLU A 104 -25.12 -8.43 -5.31
CA GLU A 104 -24.98 -8.59 -3.87
C GLU A 104 -23.51 -8.38 -3.46
N PRO A 105 -23.25 -7.81 -2.26
CA PRO A 105 -21.89 -7.67 -1.76
C PRO A 105 -21.24 -9.04 -1.57
N ALA A 106 -20.00 -9.17 -2.05
CA ALA A 106 -19.18 -10.37 -1.88
C ALA A 106 -18.01 -10.08 -0.94
N GLU A 107 -17.71 -11.01 -0.05
CA GLU A 107 -16.63 -10.87 0.93
C GLU A 107 -15.28 -11.31 0.35
N TYR A 108 -14.24 -10.50 0.57
CA TYR A 108 -12.85 -10.70 0.14
C TYR A 108 -11.89 -10.28 1.23
N PHE A 109 -10.63 -10.71 1.14
CA PHE A 109 -9.53 -10.01 1.77
C PHE A 109 -8.99 -8.91 0.85
N VAL A 110 -8.50 -7.81 1.42
CA VAL A 110 -7.86 -6.73 0.64
C VAL A 110 -6.78 -7.27 -0.29
N LEU A 111 -6.00 -8.26 0.17
CA LEU A 111 -4.97 -8.95 -0.63
C LEU A 111 -5.51 -9.49 -1.96
N GLU A 112 -6.72 -10.07 -1.95
CA GLU A 112 -7.31 -10.70 -3.14
C GLU A 112 -7.77 -9.67 -4.18
N LEU A 113 -7.97 -8.42 -3.77
CA LEU A 113 -8.27 -7.33 -4.69
C LEU A 113 -7.04 -6.95 -5.51
N MET A 114 -5.86 -7.08 -4.90
CA MET A 114 -4.56 -6.77 -5.53
C MET A 114 -3.99 -7.94 -6.34
N GLN A 115 -4.53 -9.14 -6.16
CA GLN A 115 -4.08 -10.36 -6.85
C GLN A 115 -4.91 -10.66 -8.10
N GLU A 116 -4.34 -11.49 -8.99
CA GLU A 116 -5.05 -12.11 -10.12
C GLU A 116 -5.75 -11.13 -11.07
N ASP A 117 -5.22 -9.92 -11.23
CA ASP A 117 -5.79 -8.86 -12.08
C ASP A 117 -7.26 -8.54 -11.75
N ARG A 118 -7.75 -8.86 -10.55
CA ARG A 118 -9.17 -8.75 -10.20
C ARG A 118 -9.68 -7.33 -10.33
N MET A 119 -8.97 -6.37 -9.73
CA MET A 119 -9.28 -4.95 -9.88
C MET A 119 -9.20 -4.47 -11.34
N LEU A 120 -8.20 -4.92 -12.09
CA LEU A 120 -8.07 -4.60 -13.53
C LEU A 120 -9.27 -5.12 -14.32
N ASN A 121 -9.72 -6.34 -14.04
CA ASN A 121 -10.90 -6.93 -14.68
C ASN A 121 -12.16 -6.13 -14.36
N TRP A 122 -12.36 -5.72 -13.10
CA TRP A 122 -13.50 -4.89 -12.71
C TRP A 122 -13.47 -3.50 -13.35
N LEU A 123 -12.28 -2.89 -13.44
CA LEU A 123 -12.11 -1.59 -14.10
C LEU A 123 -12.37 -1.66 -15.61
N ARG A 124 -11.99 -2.76 -16.27
CA ARG A 124 -12.27 -2.98 -17.70
C ARG A 124 -13.76 -3.04 -17.98
N ASP A 125 -14.54 -3.64 -17.09
CA ASP A 125 -15.99 -3.82 -17.23
C ASP A 125 -16.79 -2.74 -16.47
N LEU A 126 -16.13 -1.68 -15.96
CA LEU A 126 -16.73 -0.66 -15.12
C LEU A 126 -17.87 0.10 -15.82
N GLU A 127 -17.80 0.30 -17.12
CA GLU A 127 -18.89 0.93 -17.88
C GLU A 127 -20.20 0.12 -17.82
N ALA A 128 -20.10 -1.21 -17.79
CA ALA A 128 -21.28 -2.07 -17.66
C ALA A 128 -21.85 -2.01 -16.23
N HIS A 129 -20.99 -2.00 -15.22
CA HIS A 129 -21.40 -2.07 -13.82
C HIS A 129 -21.65 -0.71 -13.17
N HIS A 130 -21.18 0.38 -13.76
CA HIS A 130 -21.27 1.79 -13.33
C HIS A 130 -20.55 2.13 -12.02
N ARG A 131 -20.44 1.21 -11.06
CA ARG A 131 -19.88 1.46 -9.74
C ARG A 131 -19.16 0.24 -9.18
N ILE A 132 -18.06 0.45 -8.48
CA ILE A 132 -17.40 -0.52 -7.61
C ILE A 132 -17.32 0.12 -6.23
N GLU A 133 -17.68 -0.61 -5.20
CA GLU A 133 -17.62 -0.15 -3.81
C GLU A 133 -16.91 -1.20 -2.97
N VAL A 134 -16.00 -0.75 -2.10
CA VAL A 134 -15.28 -1.59 -1.14
C VAL A 134 -15.51 -1.01 0.25
N ILE A 135 -16.07 -1.83 1.14
CA ILE A 135 -16.36 -1.46 2.53
C ILE A 135 -15.55 -2.38 3.46
N SER A 136 -15.03 -1.81 4.54
CA SER A 136 -14.41 -2.58 5.62
C SER A 136 -15.45 -3.48 6.28
N ALA A 137 -15.17 -4.79 6.36
CA ALA A 137 -16.07 -5.72 7.04
C ALA A 137 -16.03 -5.57 8.57
N ALA A 138 -14.99 -4.92 9.11
CA ALA A 138 -14.80 -4.78 10.55
C ALA A 138 -15.72 -3.71 11.18
N ASP A 139 -15.92 -2.59 10.47
CA ASP A 139 -16.59 -1.40 11.01
C ASP A 139 -17.57 -0.74 10.02
N GLY A 140 -17.67 -1.25 8.78
CA GLY A 140 -18.57 -0.71 7.76
C GLY A 140 -18.08 0.57 7.09
N THR A 141 -16.84 0.99 7.33
CA THR A 141 -16.26 2.19 6.72
C THR A 141 -16.10 2.01 5.21
N LEU A 142 -16.45 3.02 4.41
CA LEU A 142 -16.19 3.05 2.97
C LEU A 142 -14.68 3.20 2.74
N LEU A 143 -14.06 2.20 2.12
CA LEU A 143 -12.62 2.17 1.84
C LEU A 143 -12.32 2.69 0.43
N LEU A 144 -13.17 2.35 -0.53
CA LEU A 144 -13.03 2.75 -1.93
C LEU A 144 -14.39 2.80 -2.61
N GLU A 145 -14.59 3.83 -3.43
CA GLU A 145 -15.65 3.90 -4.41
C GLU A 145 -15.05 4.30 -5.76
N ILE A 146 -15.46 3.60 -6.82
CA ILE A 146 -15.13 3.95 -8.20
C ILE A 146 -16.42 4.05 -8.99
N VAL A 147 -16.71 5.22 -9.56
CA VAL A 147 -17.94 5.49 -10.31
C VAL A 147 -17.59 5.85 -11.75
N SER A 148 -18.16 5.13 -12.73
CA SER A 148 -18.06 5.49 -14.14
C SER A 148 -18.77 6.81 -14.40
N VAL A 149 -18.09 7.73 -15.11
CA VAL A 149 -18.64 9.04 -15.50
C VAL A 149 -18.60 9.27 -17.01
N GLY A 150 -18.09 8.30 -17.78
CA GLY A 150 -18.03 8.37 -19.23
C GLY A 150 -17.21 7.21 -19.81
N GLU A 151 -16.99 7.25 -21.13
CA GLU A 151 -16.15 6.26 -21.80
C GLU A 151 -14.72 6.30 -21.22
N LYS A 152 -14.30 5.20 -20.61
CA LYS A 152 -12.98 5.02 -19.98
C LYS A 152 -12.61 6.09 -18.94
N LEU A 153 -13.60 6.71 -18.31
CA LEU A 153 -13.42 7.74 -17.29
C LEU A 153 -14.21 7.38 -16.05
N ALA A 154 -13.54 7.40 -14.90
CA ALA A 154 -14.15 7.17 -13.60
C ALA A 154 -13.76 8.25 -12.59
N ASN A 155 -14.61 8.46 -11.59
CA ASN A 155 -14.22 9.15 -10.37
C ASN A 155 -13.88 8.11 -9.31
N VAL A 156 -12.75 8.27 -8.66
CA VAL A 156 -12.31 7.46 -7.54
C VAL A 156 -12.45 8.29 -6.27
N HIS A 157 -13.03 7.69 -5.24
CA HIS A 157 -13.01 8.15 -3.86
C HIS A 157 -12.38 7.03 -3.01
N MET A 158 -11.41 7.36 -2.16
CA MET A 158 -10.68 6.37 -1.39
C MET A 158 -10.34 6.91 0.00
N ALA A 159 -10.56 6.10 1.03
CA ALA A 159 -10.09 6.40 2.37
C ALA A 159 -8.56 6.28 2.45
N LEU A 160 -7.90 7.25 3.06
CA LEU A 160 -6.49 7.15 3.39
C LEU A 160 -6.27 6.05 4.43
N GLY A 161 -5.18 5.32 4.29
CA GLY A 161 -4.90 4.06 4.98
C GLY A 161 -5.30 2.81 4.18
N PHE A 162 -6.14 2.93 3.13
CA PHE A 162 -6.48 1.81 2.25
C PHE A 162 -5.48 1.69 1.09
N PRO A 163 -4.63 0.64 1.04
CA PRO A 163 -3.43 0.62 0.20
C PRO A 163 -3.70 -0.01 -1.18
N LEU A 164 -4.83 0.30 -1.83
CA LEU A 164 -5.21 -0.37 -3.07
C LEU A 164 -4.63 0.29 -4.32
N LEU A 165 -4.50 1.62 -4.33
CA LEU A 165 -4.05 2.40 -5.48
C LEU A 165 -2.76 3.15 -5.18
N ALA A 166 -1.87 3.17 -6.17
CA ALA A 166 -0.66 3.97 -6.21
C ALA A 166 -0.71 4.89 -7.44
N MET A 167 -0.63 6.19 -7.24
CA MET A 167 -0.68 7.18 -8.32
C MET A 167 0.09 8.45 -7.97
N ASP A 168 0.64 9.10 -8.99
CA ASP A 168 1.23 10.43 -8.85
C ASP A 168 0.37 11.47 -9.54
N PHE A 169 0.27 12.65 -8.95
CA PHE A 169 -0.59 13.73 -9.41
C PHE A 169 0.21 15.01 -9.62
N ASP A 170 0.13 15.57 -10.82
CA ASP A 170 0.39 16.99 -11.02
C ASP A 170 -0.83 17.77 -10.51
N VAL A 171 -0.62 18.70 -9.58
CA VAL A 171 -1.69 19.47 -8.95
C VAL A 171 -1.66 20.90 -9.44
N THR A 172 -2.80 21.36 -9.97
CA THR A 172 -2.95 22.71 -10.52
C THR A 172 -3.47 23.72 -9.51
N GLU A 173 -4.11 23.26 -8.43
CA GLU A 173 -4.72 24.08 -7.39
C GLU A 173 -4.43 23.51 -6.00
N GLY A 174 -4.06 24.36 -5.05
CA GLY A 174 -3.69 23.96 -3.69
C GLY A 174 -2.28 24.39 -3.31
N ASP A 175 -1.84 23.97 -2.13
CA ASP A 175 -0.54 24.38 -1.56
C ASP A 175 0.64 23.54 -2.06
N SER A 176 0.37 22.43 -2.76
CA SER A 176 1.38 21.58 -3.38
C SER A 176 1.19 21.51 -4.89
N SER A 177 2.31 21.47 -5.61
CA SER A 177 2.33 21.26 -7.07
C SER A 177 2.33 19.79 -7.48
N TYR A 178 2.59 18.88 -6.55
CA TYR A 178 2.73 17.45 -6.85
C TYR A 178 2.44 16.58 -5.63
N LEU A 179 1.69 15.50 -5.84
CA LEU A 179 1.33 14.55 -4.80
C LEU A 179 1.70 13.12 -5.20
N TRP A 180 2.21 12.34 -4.25
CA TRP A 180 2.35 10.89 -4.37
C TRP A 180 1.30 10.21 -3.48
N LEU A 181 0.37 9.46 -4.08
CA LEU A 181 -0.48 8.52 -3.37
C LEU A 181 0.22 7.16 -3.38
N ARG A 182 0.67 6.70 -2.21
CA ARG A 182 1.36 5.42 -2.04
C ARG A 182 0.95 4.77 -0.74
N ASN A 183 0.70 3.47 -0.76
CA ASN A 183 0.39 2.70 0.46
C ASN A 183 -0.78 3.30 1.27
N GLY A 184 -1.78 3.86 0.58
CA GLY A 184 -2.93 4.54 1.19
C GLY A 184 -2.61 5.90 1.82
N MET A 185 -1.41 6.44 1.62
CA MET A 185 -0.99 7.74 2.16
C MET A 185 -0.74 8.72 1.02
N VAL A 186 -0.92 10.01 1.29
CA VAL A 186 -0.58 11.09 0.38
C VAL A 186 0.63 11.84 0.91
N LEU A 187 1.67 11.94 0.10
CA LEU A 187 2.85 12.77 0.36
C LEU A 187 2.86 13.95 -0.61
N THR A 188 3.04 15.17 -0.09
CA THR A 188 3.23 16.37 -0.90
C THR A 188 4.70 16.57 -1.28
N LYS A 189 4.95 17.32 -2.35
CA LYS A 189 6.31 17.73 -2.76
C LYS A 189 7.07 18.49 -1.67
N GLU A 190 6.34 19.18 -0.80
CA GLU A 190 6.85 19.96 0.31
C GLU A 190 7.13 19.09 1.55
N GLY A 191 6.78 17.80 1.51
CA GLY A 191 7.07 16.81 2.55
C GLY A 191 5.97 16.63 3.58
N GLU A 192 4.75 17.13 3.31
CA GLU A 192 3.59 16.90 4.18
C GLU A 192 2.99 15.52 3.92
N LEU A 193 2.68 14.80 5.00
CA LEU A 193 2.15 13.44 4.94
C LEU A 193 0.72 13.41 5.50
N TYR A 194 -0.19 12.89 4.70
CA TYR A 194 -1.57 12.60 5.11
C TYR A 194 -1.79 11.09 5.12
N SER A 195 -2.11 10.56 6.29
CA SER A 195 -2.42 9.14 6.51
C SER A 195 -3.87 8.89 6.91
N GLU A 196 -4.64 9.94 7.17
CA GLU A 196 -6.04 9.89 7.58
C GLU A 196 -6.85 10.87 6.74
N GLY A 197 -8.12 10.54 6.51
CA GLY A 197 -9.02 11.31 5.65
C GLY A 197 -9.34 10.56 4.37
N GLU A 198 -9.65 11.30 3.31
CA GLU A 198 -10.14 10.76 2.04
C GLU A 198 -9.48 11.51 0.88
N ILE A 199 -9.29 10.82 -0.24
CA ILE A 199 -8.84 11.41 -1.50
C ILE A 199 -9.85 11.12 -2.59
N SER A 200 -10.10 12.11 -3.46
CA SER A 200 -10.94 11.95 -4.65
C SER A 200 -10.22 12.46 -5.89
N PHE A 201 -10.26 11.69 -6.97
CA PHE A 201 -9.60 12.04 -8.22
C PHE A 201 -10.25 11.37 -9.44
N PRO A 202 -10.17 11.99 -10.63
CA PRO A 202 -10.56 11.34 -11.87
C PRO A 202 -9.50 10.29 -12.28
N LEU A 203 -9.97 9.14 -12.77
CA LEU A 203 -9.16 8.05 -13.29
C LEU A 203 -9.47 7.83 -14.77
N ASN A 204 -8.43 7.97 -15.60
CA ASN A 204 -8.48 7.60 -17.02
C ASN A 204 -8.09 6.13 -17.18
N ILE A 205 -9.04 5.28 -17.59
CA ILE A 205 -8.85 3.84 -17.71
C ILE A 205 -8.22 3.52 -19.07
N ARG A 206 -6.92 3.21 -19.07
CA ARG A 206 -6.17 2.76 -20.25
C ARG A 206 -5.70 1.33 -20.03
N ILE A 207 -6.61 0.38 -20.25
CA ILE A 207 -6.37 -1.07 -20.15
C ILE A 207 -6.35 -1.66 -21.55
#